data_AF-A0A443RU83-F1
#
_entry.id   AF-A0A443RU83-F1
#
_cell.length_a   1.000
_cell.length_b   1.000
_cell.length_c   1.000
_cell.angle_alpha   90.00
_cell.angle_beta   90.00
_cell.angle_gamma   90.00
#
_symmetry.space_group_name_H-M   'P 1'
#
loop_
_entity.id
_entity.type
_entity.pdbx_description
1 polymer ?
#
loop_
_entity_poly.entity_id
_entity_poly.type
_entity_poly.pdbx_seq_one_letter_code
_entity_poly.pdbx_strand_id
1 'polypeptide(L)' 'MCCTYCSDNSKEYLESQLKYDLHAPERTRVIVPLMNSDDFAKAYNCPHGSKMNPVNKCLLW' A
#
# COMPACT_ATOMS: atom_id res chain seq x y z
N MET A 1 0.62 9.72 -16.35
CA MET A 1 1.24 8.64 -15.56
C MET A 1 0.12 7.71 -15.15
N CYS A 2 0.01 6.54 -15.80
CA CYS A 2 -1.14 5.64 -15.66
C CYS A 2 -1.05 4.83 -14.35
N CYS A 3 -2.19 4.51 -13.74
CA CYS A 3 -2.29 3.81 -12.46
C CYS A 3 -1.89 2.33 -12.58
N THR A 4 -0.59 2.03 -12.55
CA THR A 4 0.00 0.68 -12.74
C THR A 4 -0.62 -0.42 -11.87
N TYR A 5 -1.10 -0.08 -10.67
CA TYR A 5 -1.67 -1.02 -9.70
C TYR A 5 -3.16 -0.80 -9.43
N CYS A 6 -3.87 -0.16 -10.36
CA CYS A 6 -5.33 -0.08 -10.28
C CYS A 6 -5.94 -1.40 -10.75
N SER A 7 -6.67 -2.06 -9.86
CA SER A 7 -7.39 -3.30 -10.14
C SER A 7 -8.74 -3.32 -9.43
N ASP A 8 -9.68 -4.07 -10.01
CA ASP A 8 -10.95 -4.45 -9.39
C ASP A 8 -11.12 -5.96 -9.56
N ASN A 9 -10.97 -6.69 -8.47
CA ASN A 9 -10.83 -8.14 -8.45
C ASN A 9 -11.98 -8.78 -7.68
N SER A 10 -12.47 -9.94 -8.15
CA SER A 10 -13.50 -10.70 -7.43
C SER A 10 -12.98 -11.22 -6.08
N LYS A 11 -13.89 -11.51 -5.16
CA LYS A 11 -13.54 -12.04 -3.84
C LYS A 11 -12.79 -13.37 -3.96
N GLU A 12 -13.25 -14.24 -4.86
CA GLU A 12 -12.67 -15.57 -5.11
C GLU A 12 -11.24 -15.44 -5.64
N TYR A 13 -10.99 -14.48 -6.53
CA TYR A 13 -9.65 -14.20 -7.02
C TYR A 13 -8.74 -13.68 -5.90
N LEU A 14 -9.23 -12.75 -5.07
CA LEU A 14 -8.47 -12.24 -3.92
C LEU A 14 -8.14 -13.33 -2.90
N GLU A 15 -9.07 -14.24 -2.63
CA GLU A 15 -8.84 -15.40 -1.76
C GLU A 15 -7.77 -16.34 -2.33
N SER A 16 -7.83 -16.61 -3.64
CA SER A 16 -6.79 -17.40 -4.35
C SER A 16 -5.42 -16.72 -4.29
N GLN A 17 -5.37 -15.42 -4.60
CA GLN A 17 -4.15 -14.61 -4.52
C GLN A 17 -3.52 -14.67 -3.12
N LEU A 18 -4.31 -14.43 -2.07
CA LEU A 18 -3.83 -14.46 -0.70
C LEU A 18 -3.27 -15.83 -0.28
N LYS A 19 -3.74 -16.91 -0.91
CA LYS A 19 -3.34 -18.28 -0.58
C LYS A 19 -2.14 -18.77 -1.38
N TYR A 20 -2.01 -18.33 -2.62
CA TYR A 20 -1.09 -18.95 -3.59
C TYR A 20 -0.09 -17.98 -4.23
N ASP A 21 -0.36 -16.67 -4.24
CA ASP A 21 0.57 -15.69 -4.79
C ASP A 21 1.59 -15.27 -3.73
N LEU A 22 2.86 -15.15 -4.15
CA LEU A 22 3.95 -14.66 -3.32
C LEU A 22 3.91 -13.14 -3.17
N HIS A 23 3.19 -12.44 -4.04
CA HIS A 23 3.02 -10.99 -4.00
C HIS A 23 1.83 -10.59 -3.15
N ALA A 24 1.94 -9.44 -2.49
CA ALA A 24 0.80 -8.81 -1.84
C ALA A 24 -0.23 -8.33 -2.87
N PRO A 25 -1.53 -8.28 -2.52
CA PRO A 25 -2.55 -7.70 -3.39
C PRO A 25 -2.22 -6.26 -3.83
N GLU A 26 -2.68 -5.88 -5.01
CA GLU A 26 -2.27 -4.66 -5.73
C GLU A 26 -2.50 -3.39 -4.89
N ARG A 27 -3.65 -3.31 -4.21
CA ARG A 27 -3.95 -2.19 -3.29
C ARG A 27 -2.92 -2.08 -2.17
N THR A 28 -2.52 -3.20 -1.58
CA THR A 28 -1.55 -3.23 -0.47
C THR A 28 -0.15 -2.84 -0.96
N ARG A 29 0.21 -3.22 -2.19
CA ARG A 29 1.47 -2.82 -2.84
C ARG A 29 1.60 -1.31 -3.03
N VAL A 30 0.50 -0.58 -3.09
CA VAL A 30 0.52 0.89 -3.14
C VAL A 30 0.47 1.47 -1.74
N ILE A 31 -0.54 1.09 -0.95
CA ILE A 31 -0.83 1.78 0.32
C ILE A 31 0.28 1.59 1.35
N VAL A 32 0.79 0.36 1.55
CA VAL A 32 1.74 0.08 2.63
C VAL A 32 3.10 0.74 2.40
N PRO A 33 3.71 0.68 1.21
CA PRO A 33 4.95 1.42 0.96
C PRO A 33 4.79 2.94 1.11
N LEU A 34 3.65 3.50 0.68
CA LEU A 34 3.38 4.93 0.83
C LEU A 34 3.21 5.35 2.30
N MET A 35 2.57 4.50 3.12
CA MET A 35 2.49 4.72 4.58
C MET A 35 3.88 4.79 5.24
N ASN A 36 4.84 4.00 4.74
CA ASN A 36 6.21 3.98 5.24
C ASN A 36 7.09 5.10 4.65
N SER A 37 6.60 5.89 3.70
CA SER A 37 7.36 6.96 3.06
C SER A 37 7.09 8.32 3.73
N ASP A 38 8.12 8.89 4.34
CA ASP A 38 8.05 10.27 4.87
C ASP A 38 7.92 11.30 3.75
N ASP A 39 8.54 11.06 2.60
CA ASP A 39 8.47 11.96 1.45
C ASP A 39 7.05 12.02 0.88
N PHE A 40 6.38 10.88 0.79
CA PHE A 40 4.96 10.85 0.44
C PHE A 40 4.12 11.63 1.45
N ALA A 41 4.32 11.38 2.75
CA ALA A 41 3.55 12.07 3.79
C ALA A 41 3.75 13.59 3.73
N LYS A 42 4.97 14.07 3.45
CA LYS A 42 5.27 15.50 3.28
C LYS A 42 4.62 16.07 2.02
N ALA A 43 4.78 15.40 0.87
CA ALA A 43 4.26 15.87 -0.41
C ALA A 43 2.72 16.05 -0.39
N TYR A 44 2.03 15.19 0.36
CA TYR A 44 0.57 15.21 0.48
C TYR A 44 0.08 15.80 1.80
N ASN A 45 0.96 16.41 2.61
CA ASN A 45 0.65 17.01 3.91
C ASN A 45 -0.16 16.08 4.84
N CYS A 46 0.18 14.78 4.84
CA CYS A 46 -0.50 13.79 5.67
C CYS A 46 -0.18 14.02 7.15
N PRO A 47 -1.19 14.29 8.02
CA PRO A 47 -0.95 14.52 9.44
C PRO A 47 -0.28 13.31 10.12
N HIS A 48 0.56 13.57 11.11
CA HIS A 48 1.20 12.51 11.89
C HIS A 48 0.14 11.65 12.61
N GLY A 49 0.26 10.33 12.50
CA GLY A 49 -0.71 9.37 13.01
C GLY A 49 -1.92 9.13 12.11
N SER A 50 -2.03 9.83 10.97
CA SER A 50 -3.07 9.54 9.98
C SER A 50 -2.83 8.19 9.31
N LYS A 51 -3.85 7.64 8.66
CA LYS A 51 -3.77 6.34 7.99
C LYS A 51 -2.61 6.25 6.99
N MET A 52 -2.28 7.33 6.29
CA MET A 52 -1.19 7.38 5.31
C MET A 52 0.14 7.92 5.87
N ASN A 53 0.18 8.23 7.17
CA ASN A 53 1.39 8.64 7.88
C ASN A 53 1.34 8.10 9.32
N PRO A 54 1.37 6.77 9.50
CA PRO A 54 1.33 6.15 10.82
C PRO A 54 2.57 6.48 11.64
N VAL A 55 2.43 6.40 12.97
CA VAL A 55 3.53 6.65 13.93
C VAL A 55 4.64 5.61 13.78
N ASN A 56 4.28 4.34 13.61
CA ASN A 56 5.22 3.24 13.45
C ASN A 56 5.41 2.97 11.96
N LYS A 57 6.64 3.16 11.47
CA LYS A 57 7.04 2.91 10.08
C LYS A 57 8.12 1.85 10.02
N CYS A 58 8.10 1.05 8.96
CA CYS A 58 9.13 0.05 8.68
C CYS A 58 10.11 0.57 7.63
N LEU A 59 11.42 0.58 7.94
CA LEU A 59 12.51 0.87 7.02
C LEU A 59 13.56 -0.24 7.14
N LEU A 60 13.91 -0.87 6.03
CA LEU A 60 14.75 -2.07 6.01
C LEU A 60 16.03 -1.91 5.16
N TRP A 61 16.11 -0.85 4.35
CA TRP A 61 17.21 -0.60 3.41
C TRP A 61 18.10 0.53 3.90
#